data_AF-A0A2N5VCV7-F1
#
_entry.id   AF-A0A2N5VCV7-F1
#
_cell.length_a   1.000
_cell.length_b   1.000
_cell.length_c   1.000
_cell.angle_alpha   90.00
_cell.angle_beta   90.00
_cell.angle_gamma   90.00
#
_symmetry.space_group_name_H-M   'P 1'
#
loop_
_entity.id
_entity.type
_entity.pdbx_description
1 polymer ?
#
loop_
_entity_poly.entity_id
_entity_poly.type
_entity_poly.pdbx_seq_one_letter_code
_entity_poly.pdbx_strand_id
1 'polypeptide(L)'
;MEVSMENETGPTPTVEEAGYAELIGWLEARGAQISGSLIRMKRYDGLGMGVEARRGIGKGTTLFSIPRYGSPRTTPLLSVRSSALLDSLSDDERARISRNWLPLLLVLLWERVRAIRAPNDPLSWAPYFHSLPTHFDTLMFWTAEELAELKGSAILDKIGREEAEKDYWEVVKPFIESRGDLFPVPRGTSWETHYGLDVYHQMGSLVLSRSFHVEADPRKTTQNKTDGDGLDDVAMNSGSDHDDACDDNDDDEQDDGEELDREAVDDIAMVPLADLLNAKTGCENAKLFYETDWLRMKTTRKIEKGEQIYNTYGDPPNSDLLRRYGHVDEENRFDVVEVSGKTCLEVVREHLQAGSQHARCEDLERRLEWALEMGVDDAFELTTEQERKKKGLTLIPEDMGTLLKILTLPSEEMLDCERKGKLPTWKRHQMEVRTLAKRVVDRRMMDYPTSIQEDQQELDSLRQSMAQAGDCSHDQTMMHQPMRRKMQAVLVRKSEKEILLGVSKLLAHRIKADTSSTV
;
A
#
# COMPACT_ATOMS: atom_id res chain seq x y z
N MET A 1 -52.14 -15.41 -41.82
CA MET A 1 -51.71 -15.70 -40.43
C MET A 1 -50.53 -16.62 -40.54
N GLU A 2 -49.33 -16.07 -40.39
CA GLU A 2 -48.12 -16.80 -40.00
C GLU A 2 -47.15 -15.70 -39.55
N VAL A 3 -46.90 -15.65 -38.25
CA VAL A 3 -45.97 -14.71 -37.61
C VAL A 3 -44.67 -15.48 -37.43
N SER A 4 -43.66 -15.15 -38.23
CA SER A 4 -42.30 -15.62 -38.05
C SER A 4 -41.70 -14.90 -36.84
N MET A 5 -41.41 -15.64 -35.77
CA MET A 5 -40.59 -15.16 -34.66
C MET A 5 -39.13 -15.26 -35.09
N GLU A 6 -38.53 -14.13 -35.42
CA GLU A 6 -37.08 -14.02 -35.54
C GLU A 6 -36.49 -14.00 -34.12
N ASN A 7 -35.84 -15.10 -33.73
CA ASN A 7 -34.95 -15.12 -32.58
C ASN A 7 -33.72 -14.29 -32.92
N GLU A 8 -33.67 -13.04 -32.45
CA GLU A 8 -32.44 -12.27 -32.39
C GLU A 8 -31.48 -12.94 -31.39
N THR A 9 -30.61 -13.81 -31.89
CA THR A 9 -29.43 -14.24 -31.14
C THR A 9 -28.47 -13.05 -31.07
N GLY A 10 -28.38 -12.43 -29.89
CA GLY A 10 -27.39 -11.39 -29.60
C GLY A 10 -25.95 -11.87 -29.82
N PRO A 11 -24.97 -10.96 -29.89
CA PRO A 11 -23.58 -11.31 -30.14
C PRO A 11 -23.06 -12.30 -29.09
N THR A 12 -22.28 -13.29 -29.54
CA THR A 12 -21.62 -14.28 -28.69
C THR A 12 -20.75 -13.54 -27.66
N PRO A 13 -20.86 -13.85 -26.36
CA PRO A 13 -20.05 -13.19 -25.33
C PRO A 13 -18.56 -13.43 -25.60
N THR A 14 -17.76 -12.41 -25.34
CA THR A 14 -16.30 -12.53 -25.38
C THR A 14 -15.80 -13.53 -24.33
N VAL A 15 -14.59 -14.08 -24.52
CA VAL A 15 -13.98 -15.02 -23.56
C VAL A 15 -13.90 -14.42 -22.15
N GLU A 16 -13.62 -13.12 -22.07
CA GLU A 16 -13.59 -12.37 -20.81
C GLU A 16 -14.98 -12.27 -20.17
N GLU A 17 -16.01 -11.91 -20.94
CA GLU A 17 -17.40 -11.87 -20.45
C GLU A 17 -17.89 -13.25 -19.96
N ALA A 18 -17.45 -14.33 -20.61
CA ALA A 18 -17.76 -15.70 -20.18
C ALA A 18 -17.10 -16.04 -18.84
N GLY A 19 -15.81 -15.71 -18.65
CA GLY A 19 -15.10 -15.92 -17.38
C GLY A 19 -15.70 -15.12 -16.22
N TYR A 20 -16.20 -13.91 -16.49
CA TYR A 20 -16.88 -13.12 -15.47
C TYR A 20 -18.26 -13.65 -15.10
N ALA A 21 -19.02 -14.14 -16.08
CA ALA A 21 -20.28 -14.82 -15.78
C ALA A 21 -20.05 -16.06 -14.89
N GLU A 22 -18.96 -16.79 -15.12
CA GLU A 22 -18.54 -17.92 -14.28
C GLU A 22 -18.20 -17.47 -12.85
N LEU A 23 -17.39 -16.41 -12.69
CA LEU A 23 -17.06 -15.85 -11.37
C LEU A 23 -18.30 -15.42 -10.58
N ILE A 24 -19.24 -14.73 -11.24
CA ILE A 24 -20.46 -14.24 -10.59
C ILE A 24 -21.34 -15.41 -10.14
N GLY A 25 -21.56 -16.41 -11.00
CA GLY A 25 -22.32 -17.61 -10.63
C GLY A 25 -21.66 -18.38 -9.48
N TRP A 26 -20.33 -18.47 -9.49
CA TRP A 26 -19.55 -19.08 -8.40
C TRP A 26 -19.69 -18.32 -7.08
N LEU A 27 -19.68 -16.98 -7.12
CA LEU A 27 -19.89 -16.13 -5.94
C LEU A 27 -21.30 -16.26 -5.38
N GLU A 28 -22.33 -16.24 -6.24
CA GLU A 28 -23.73 -16.41 -5.82
C GLU A 28 -23.97 -17.79 -5.19
N ALA A 29 -23.33 -18.85 -5.72
CA ALA A 29 -23.36 -20.18 -5.12
C ALA A 29 -22.73 -20.24 -3.72
N ARG A 30 -21.85 -19.28 -3.39
CA ARG A 30 -21.22 -19.08 -2.07
C ARG A 30 -21.93 -18.05 -1.19
N GLY A 31 -23.13 -17.63 -1.58
CA GLY A 31 -23.97 -16.73 -0.79
C GLY A 31 -23.70 -15.24 -0.99
N ALA A 32 -22.85 -14.86 -1.95
CA ALA A 32 -22.74 -13.47 -2.35
C ALA A 32 -24.06 -12.98 -2.97
N GLN A 33 -24.41 -11.72 -2.69
CA GLN A 33 -25.57 -11.07 -3.29
C GLN A 33 -25.08 -10.01 -4.26
N ILE A 34 -25.38 -10.17 -5.56
CA ILE A 34 -24.81 -9.32 -6.60
C ILE A 34 -25.93 -8.66 -7.41
N SER A 35 -25.85 -7.34 -7.57
CA SER A 35 -26.79 -6.60 -8.41
C SER A 35 -26.35 -6.62 -9.88
N GLY A 36 -26.44 -7.79 -10.55
CA GLY A 36 -25.98 -7.97 -11.95
C GLY A 36 -26.66 -7.08 -13.00
N SER A 37 -27.79 -6.44 -12.65
CA SER A 37 -28.44 -5.43 -13.51
C SER A 37 -27.80 -4.03 -13.41
N LEU A 38 -26.98 -3.78 -12.38
CA LEU A 38 -26.34 -2.48 -12.13
C LEU A 38 -24.94 -2.40 -12.71
N ILE A 39 -24.18 -3.49 -12.67
CA ILE A 39 -22.74 -3.48 -12.96
C ILE A 39 -22.38 -4.47 -14.08
N ARG A 40 -21.31 -4.16 -14.81
CA ARG A 40 -20.64 -5.07 -15.76
C ARG A 40 -19.14 -4.91 -15.67
N MET A 41 -18.38 -5.96 -15.92
CA MET A 41 -16.93 -5.89 -16.00
C MET A 41 -16.52 -5.35 -17.37
N LYS A 42 -15.48 -4.53 -17.39
CA LYS A 42 -14.96 -3.92 -18.61
C LYS A 42 -13.46 -3.69 -18.45
N ARG A 43 -12.71 -3.94 -19.51
CA ARG A 43 -11.29 -3.60 -19.58
C ARG A 43 -11.12 -2.12 -19.89
N TYR A 44 -10.26 -1.46 -19.13
CA TYR A 44 -9.84 -0.08 -19.29
C TYR A 44 -8.37 -0.05 -19.67
N ASP A 45 -8.02 0.82 -20.61
CA ASP A 45 -6.61 1.01 -20.97
C ASP A 45 -5.82 1.55 -19.77
N GLY A 46 -4.62 1.01 -19.58
CA GLY A 46 -3.73 1.34 -18.45
C GLY A 46 -4.14 0.84 -17.07
N LEU A 47 -5.42 0.57 -16.82
CA LEU A 47 -5.94 0.12 -15.51
C LEU A 47 -6.30 -1.37 -15.50
N GLY A 48 -6.33 -2.01 -16.66
CA GLY A 48 -6.73 -3.41 -16.75
C GLY A 48 -8.23 -3.57 -16.53
N MET A 49 -8.62 -4.58 -15.76
CA MET A 49 -10.04 -4.88 -15.55
C MET A 49 -10.66 -3.92 -14.53
N GLY A 50 -11.89 -3.50 -14.79
CA GLY A 50 -12.66 -2.64 -13.89
C GLY A 50 -14.15 -2.95 -13.96
N VAL A 51 -14.93 -2.21 -13.19
CA VAL A 51 -16.39 -2.35 -13.11
C VAL A 51 -17.05 -1.10 -13.66
N GLU A 52 -18.08 -1.24 -14.49
CA GLU A 52 -18.80 -0.14 -15.13
C GLU A 52 -20.30 -0.19 -14.79
N ALA A 53 -20.92 0.97 -14.61
CA ALA A 53 -22.36 1.10 -14.40
C ALA A 53 -23.16 0.86 -15.69
N ARG A 54 -24.06 -0.14 -15.70
CA ARG A 54 -24.96 -0.45 -16.84
C ARG A 54 -26.08 0.57 -17.02
N ARG A 55 -26.42 1.28 -15.95
CA ARG A 55 -27.45 2.33 -15.88
C ARG A 55 -27.08 3.31 -14.77
N GLY A 56 -27.78 4.44 -14.67
CA GLY A 56 -27.58 5.38 -13.56
C GLY A 56 -27.85 4.72 -12.21
N ILE A 57 -26.94 4.93 -11.25
CA ILE A 57 -26.98 4.37 -9.90
C ILE A 57 -27.05 5.53 -8.89
N GLY A 58 -28.02 5.48 -7.97
CA GLY A 58 -28.16 6.47 -6.91
C GLY A 58 -27.09 6.32 -5.83
N LYS A 59 -26.85 7.39 -5.06
CA LYS A 59 -25.98 7.35 -3.87
C LYS A 59 -26.52 6.37 -2.83
N GLY A 60 -25.64 5.63 -2.15
CA GLY A 60 -25.98 4.67 -1.10
C GLY A 60 -26.52 3.34 -1.62
N THR A 61 -26.46 3.10 -2.93
CA THR A 61 -26.92 1.84 -3.53
C THR A 61 -25.90 0.75 -3.28
N THR A 62 -26.34 -0.39 -2.73
CA THR A 62 -25.50 -1.60 -2.60
C THR A 62 -25.31 -2.24 -3.97
N LEU A 63 -24.06 -2.35 -4.41
CA LEU A 63 -23.68 -2.99 -5.67
C LEU A 63 -23.61 -4.51 -5.50
N PHE A 64 -22.95 -4.96 -4.44
CA PHE A 64 -22.88 -6.36 -4.05
C PHE A 64 -22.60 -6.50 -2.55
N SER A 65 -22.83 -7.68 -2.01
CA SER A 65 -22.57 -8.03 -0.61
C SER A 65 -21.93 -9.41 -0.54
N ILE A 66 -20.79 -9.49 0.13
CA ILE A 66 -20.00 -10.70 0.31
C ILE A 66 -20.14 -11.14 1.78
N PRO A 67 -20.60 -12.35 2.09
CA PRO A 67 -20.72 -12.81 3.47
C PRO A 67 -19.33 -12.93 4.11
N ARG A 68 -19.17 -12.38 5.32
CA ARG A 68 -17.93 -12.49 6.12
C ARG A 68 -17.77 -13.89 6.73
N TYR A 69 -18.90 -14.47 7.11
CA TYR A 69 -18.94 -15.76 7.79
C TYR A 69 -19.76 -16.77 7.00
N GLY A 70 -19.25 -17.98 6.96
CA GLY A 70 -19.89 -19.14 6.36
C GLY A 70 -19.23 -20.42 6.88
N SER A 71 -19.66 -21.57 6.38
CA SER A 71 -18.85 -22.78 6.56
C SER A 71 -17.46 -22.51 5.98
N PRO A 72 -16.35 -22.90 6.64
CA PRO A 72 -14.98 -22.61 6.18
C PRO A 72 -14.75 -22.97 4.70
N ARG A 73 -15.50 -23.95 4.20
CA ARG A 73 -15.42 -24.42 2.80
C ARG A 73 -16.27 -23.64 1.80
N THR A 74 -17.26 -22.87 2.24
CA THR A 74 -18.20 -22.17 1.35
C THR A 74 -18.08 -20.65 1.42
N THR A 75 -17.22 -20.11 2.28
CA THR A 75 -16.96 -18.67 2.30
C THR A 75 -16.35 -18.22 0.96
N PRO A 76 -16.77 -17.08 0.42
CA PRO A 76 -16.15 -16.45 -0.75
C PRO A 76 -14.90 -15.62 -0.40
N LEU A 77 -14.46 -15.59 0.87
CA LEU A 77 -13.23 -14.91 1.30
C LEU A 77 -12.05 -15.88 1.32
N LEU A 78 -10.93 -15.54 0.65
CA LEU A 78 -9.72 -16.36 0.66
C LEU A 78 -8.71 -15.78 1.65
N SER A 79 -8.56 -16.46 2.78
CA SER A 79 -7.71 -16.09 3.90
C SER A 79 -7.04 -17.33 4.50
N VAL A 80 -6.15 -17.11 5.46
CA VAL A 80 -5.59 -18.18 6.29
C VAL A 80 -6.70 -18.99 6.95
N ARG A 81 -7.70 -18.31 7.52
CA ARG A 81 -8.81 -18.93 8.28
C ARG A 81 -9.79 -19.72 7.43
N SER A 82 -9.96 -19.37 6.15
CA SER A 82 -10.85 -20.10 5.24
C SER A 82 -10.18 -21.34 4.63
N SER A 83 -8.86 -21.45 4.70
CA SER A 83 -8.10 -22.51 4.05
C SER A 83 -8.00 -23.76 4.90
N ALA A 84 -8.16 -24.93 4.27
CA ALA A 84 -7.94 -26.22 4.91
C ALA A 84 -6.46 -26.64 4.95
N LEU A 85 -5.55 -25.83 4.37
CA LEU A 85 -4.11 -26.13 4.37
C LEU A 85 -3.60 -26.25 5.80
N LEU A 86 -3.87 -25.23 6.61
CA LEU A 86 -3.33 -25.13 7.95
C LEU A 86 -3.82 -26.30 8.82
N ASP A 87 -5.08 -26.74 8.70
CA ASP A 87 -5.62 -27.91 9.42
C ASP A 87 -4.80 -29.20 9.23
N SER A 88 -4.01 -29.28 8.16
CA SER A 88 -3.17 -30.44 7.82
C SER A 88 -1.71 -30.30 8.28
N LEU A 89 -1.39 -29.26 9.06
CA LEU A 89 -0.07 -28.95 9.59
C LEU A 89 0.04 -29.23 11.09
N SER A 90 1.21 -29.69 11.53
CA SER A 90 1.58 -29.77 12.96
C SER A 90 1.80 -28.38 13.56
N ASP A 91 1.85 -28.30 14.88
CA ASP A 91 2.11 -27.04 15.58
C ASP A 91 3.50 -26.47 15.24
N ASP A 92 4.52 -27.32 15.14
CA ASP A 92 5.87 -26.91 14.72
C ASP A 92 5.90 -26.36 13.29
N GLU A 93 5.13 -26.99 12.38
CA GLU A 93 4.99 -26.52 11.00
C GLU A 93 4.30 -25.16 10.93
N ARG A 94 3.25 -24.94 11.74
CA ARG A 94 2.57 -23.65 11.85
C ARG A 94 3.49 -22.58 12.41
N ALA A 95 4.21 -22.88 13.49
CA ALA A 95 5.16 -21.96 14.11
C ALA A 95 6.23 -21.52 13.10
N ARG A 96 6.76 -22.46 12.30
CA ARG A 96 7.78 -22.17 11.28
C ARG A 96 7.30 -21.17 10.21
N ILE A 97 6.02 -21.18 9.86
CA ILE A 97 5.44 -20.32 8.83
C ILE A 97 4.70 -19.12 9.41
N SER A 98 4.62 -18.95 10.73
CA SER A 98 3.77 -17.94 11.39
C SER A 98 4.20 -16.48 11.21
N ARG A 99 5.37 -16.23 10.62
CA ARG A 99 5.90 -14.88 10.40
C ARG A 99 5.38 -14.25 9.11
N ASN A 100 5.34 -12.92 9.10
CA ASN A 100 5.03 -12.11 7.92
C ASN A 100 3.76 -12.63 7.22
N TRP A 101 3.67 -12.50 5.89
CA TRP A 101 2.55 -13.03 5.10
C TRP A 101 2.70 -14.51 4.71
N LEU A 102 3.70 -15.23 5.24
CA LEU A 102 3.98 -16.61 4.80
C LEU A 102 2.79 -17.56 4.89
N PRO A 103 1.94 -17.55 5.94
CA PRO A 103 0.78 -18.42 5.99
C PRO A 103 -0.18 -18.15 4.83
N LEU A 104 -0.46 -16.88 4.55
CA LEU A 104 -1.36 -16.48 3.46
C LEU A 104 -0.76 -16.79 2.10
N LEU A 105 0.53 -16.52 1.87
CA LEU A 105 1.20 -16.83 0.61
C LEU A 105 1.20 -18.33 0.32
N LEU A 106 1.43 -19.18 1.32
CA LEU A 106 1.31 -20.63 1.19
C LEU A 106 -0.12 -21.06 0.88
N VAL A 107 -1.12 -20.45 1.51
CA VAL A 107 -2.54 -20.68 1.20
C VAL A 107 -2.86 -20.33 -0.25
N LEU A 108 -2.39 -19.19 -0.74
CA LEU A 108 -2.61 -18.77 -2.13
C LEU A 108 -1.96 -19.73 -3.13
N LEU A 109 -0.70 -20.12 -2.90
CA LEU A 109 -0.01 -21.11 -3.72
C LEU A 109 -0.76 -22.46 -3.73
N TRP A 110 -1.20 -22.90 -2.55
CA TRP A 110 -1.91 -24.17 -2.38
C TRP A 110 -3.27 -24.17 -3.08
N GLU A 111 -4.11 -23.17 -2.83
CA GLU A 111 -5.44 -23.08 -3.44
C GLU A 111 -5.36 -22.85 -4.96
N ARG A 112 -4.34 -22.12 -5.45
CA ARG A 112 -4.09 -21.97 -6.89
C ARG A 112 -3.82 -23.31 -7.56
N VAL A 113 -2.98 -24.17 -6.98
CA VAL A 113 -2.72 -25.50 -7.56
C VAL A 113 -3.94 -26.40 -7.46
N ARG A 114 -4.71 -26.32 -6.37
CA ARG A 114 -5.98 -27.05 -6.26
C ARG A 114 -6.97 -26.62 -7.33
N ALA A 115 -7.06 -25.31 -7.60
CA ALA A 115 -7.88 -24.77 -8.66
C ALA A 115 -7.52 -25.33 -10.05
N ILE A 116 -6.21 -25.48 -10.34
CA ILE A 116 -5.72 -26.08 -11.59
C ILE A 116 -6.05 -27.58 -11.68
N ARG A 117 -5.95 -28.31 -10.57
CA ARG A 117 -6.16 -29.77 -10.54
C ARG A 117 -7.63 -30.16 -10.57
N ALA A 118 -8.50 -29.35 -9.98
CA ALA A 118 -9.93 -29.59 -9.87
C ALA A 118 -10.75 -28.34 -10.23
N PRO A 119 -10.67 -27.85 -11.48
CA PRO A 119 -11.33 -26.61 -11.88
C PRO A 119 -12.86 -26.68 -11.79
N ASN A 120 -13.44 -27.88 -11.93
CA ASN A 120 -14.88 -28.10 -11.90
C ASN A 120 -15.43 -28.47 -10.51
N ASP A 121 -14.59 -28.51 -9.47
CA ASP A 121 -15.04 -28.72 -8.09
C ASP A 121 -15.79 -27.45 -7.61
N PRO A 122 -17.03 -27.54 -7.08
CA PRO A 122 -17.75 -26.38 -6.55
C PRO A 122 -17.00 -25.61 -5.45
N LEU A 123 -16.10 -26.28 -4.72
CA LEU A 123 -15.25 -25.68 -3.69
C LEU A 123 -13.94 -25.10 -4.25
N SER A 124 -13.66 -25.31 -5.54
CA SER A 124 -12.49 -24.77 -6.23
C SER A 124 -12.51 -23.24 -6.28
N TRP A 125 -11.34 -22.64 -6.18
CA TRP A 125 -11.12 -21.21 -6.39
C TRP A 125 -10.82 -20.84 -7.86
N ALA A 126 -10.96 -21.79 -8.79
CA ALA A 126 -10.61 -21.58 -10.20
C ALA A 126 -11.28 -20.36 -10.85
N PRO A 127 -12.59 -20.10 -10.69
CA PRO A 127 -13.21 -18.91 -11.27
C PRO A 127 -12.59 -17.60 -10.77
N TYR A 128 -12.18 -17.57 -9.49
CA TYR A 128 -11.49 -16.41 -8.91
C TYR A 128 -10.08 -16.26 -9.46
N PHE A 129 -9.25 -17.30 -9.42
CA PHE A 129 -7.88 -17.23 -9.95
C PHE A 129 -7.82 -16.90 -11.44
N HIS A 130 -8.80 -17.35 -12.25
CA HIS A 130 -8.91 -16.98 -13.66
C HIS A 130 -9.23 -15.50 -13.88
N SER A 131 -9.85 -14.83 -12.90
CA SER A 131 -10.18 -13.40 -12.97
C SER A 131 -9.02 -12.48 -12.55
N LEU A 132 -8.01 -13.02 -11.86
CA LEU A 132 -6.87 -12.27 -11.34
C LEU A 132 -5.84 -11.96 -12.43
N PRO A 133 -5.09 -10.85 -12.29
CA PRO A 133 -4.00 -10.55 -13.20
C PRO A 133 -2.88 -11.59 -13.06
N THR A 134 -2.27 -11.93 -14.20
CA THR A 134 -1.10 -12.82 -14.28
C THR A 134 0.23 -12.06 -14.27
N HIS A 135 0.19 -10.73 -14.43
CA HIS A 135 1.36 -9.84 -14.53
C HIS A 135 1.14 -8.61 -13.67
N PHE A 136 2.22 -8.07 -13.10
CA PHE A 136 2.22 -6.91 -12.22
C PHE A 136 3.30 -5.92 -12.65
N ASP A 137 3.06 -4.66 -12.34
CA ASP A 137 4.01 -3.55 -12.52
C ASP A 137 4.51 -2.99 -11.18
N THR A 138 4.32 -3.73 -10.08
CA THR A 138 4.91 -3.40 -8.77
C THR A 138 6.44 -3.42 -8.85
N LEU A 139 7.08 -2.62 -8.00
CA LEU A 139 8.53 -2.41 -8.01
C LEU A 139 9.36 -3.69 -7.86
N MET A 140 8.78 -4.75 -7.29
CA MET A 140 9.42 -6.07 -7.18
C MET A 140 9.81 -6.67 -8.54
N PHE A 141 9.10 -6.31 -9.61
CA PHE A 141 9.33 -6.81 -10.98
C PHE A 141 10.15 -5.86 -11.87
N TRP A 142 10.67 -4.77 -11.30
CA TRP A 142 11.47 -3.81 -12.04
C TRP A 142 12.93 -4.26 -12.13
N THR A 143 13.60 -3.92 -13.23
CA THR A 143 15.05 -4.15 -13.35
C THR A 143 15.85 -3.15 -12.53
N ALA A 144 17.14 -3.40 -12.33
CA ALA A 144 18.02 -2.47 -11.62
C ALA A 144 18.09 -1.10 -12.33
N GLU A 145 18.05 -1.09 -13.67
CA GLU A 145 18.03 0.14 -14.47
C GLU A 145 16.70 0.90 -14.30
N GLU A 146 15.57 0.19 -14.28
CA GLU A 146 14.26 0.79 -14.04
C GLU A 146 14.17 1.37 -12.62
N LEU A 147 14.66 0.65 -11.61
CA LEU A 147 14.72 1.14 -10.23
C LEU A 147 15.65 2.35 -10.07
N ALA A 148 16.72 2.44 -10.87
CA ALA A 148 17.61 3.59 -10.86
C ALA A 148 16.90 4.90 -11.27
N GLU A 149 15.78 4.83 -12.00
CA GLU A 149 14.95 5.99 -12.31
C GLU A 149 14.27 6.58 -11.06
N LEU A 150 14.11 5.81 -9.98
CA LEU A 150 13.56 6.27 -8.69
C LEU A 150 14.64 6.76 -7.72
N LYS A 151 15.89 6.93 -8.18
CA LYS A 151 16.99 7.40 -7.33
C LYS A 151 16.64 8.72 -6.63
N GLY A 152 16.75 8.69 -5.31
CA GLY A 152 16.42 9.82 -4.43
C GLY A 152 15.08 9.68 -3.73
N SER A 153 14.17 8.82 -4.20
CA SER A 153 12.94 8.48 -3.49
C SER A 153 13.21 7.45 -2.39
N ALA A 154 12.56 7.61 -1.23
CA ALA A 154 12.65 6.66 -0.11
C ALA A 154 11.97 5.32 -0.43
N ILE A 155 11.18 5.25 -1.51
CA ILE A 155 10.44 4.04 -1.88
C ILE A 155 11.34 2.84 -2.21
N LEU A 156 12.60 3.10 -2.62
CA LEU A 156 13.58 2.07 -2.94
C LEU A 156 13.91 1.20 -1.71
N ASP A 157 13.90 1.78 -0.53
CA ASP A 157 14.18 1.07 0.73
C ASP A 157 12.97 0.25 1.20
N LYS A 158 11.78 0.50 0.64
CA LYS A 158 10.51 -0.11 1.05
C LYS A 158 10.06 -1.28 0.15
N ILE A 159 10.81 -1.65 -0.90
CA ILE A 159 10.39 -2.67 -1.87
C ILE A 159 10.21 -4.06 -1.22
N GLY A 160 11.08 -4.42 -0.26
CA GLY A 160 11.01 -5.69 0.48
C GLY A 160 11.40 -6.94 -0.34
N ARG A 161 12.04 -6.78 -1.50
CA ARG A 161 12.41 -7.90 -2.38
C ARG A 161 13.42 -8.86 -1.76
N GLU A 162 14.48 -8.33 -1.15
CA GLU A 162 15.54 -9.16 -0.56
C GLU A 162 15.01 -10.00 0.61
N GLU A 163 14.17 -9.42 1.47
CA GLU A 163 13.53 -10.12 2.57
C GLU A 163 12.57 -11.20 2.06
N ALA A 164 11.74 -10.88 1.05
CA ALA A 164 10.82 -11.84 0.45
C ALA A 164 11.55 -13.03 -0.19
N GLU A 165 12.64 -12.78 -0.92
CA GLU A 165 13.47 -13.83 -1.51
C GLU A 165 14.16 -14.69 -0.43
N LYS A 166 14.64 -14.07 0.66
CA LYS A 166 15.21 -14.79 1.80
C LYS A 166 14.20 -15.74 2.44
N ASP A 167 13.01 -15.23 2.76
CA ASP A 167 11.91 -16.05 3.31
C ASP A 167 11.54 -17.19 2.34
N TYR A 168 11.54 -16.93 1.03
CA TYR A 168 11.28 -17.95 0.03
C TYR A 168 12.31 -19.09 0.07
N TRP A 169 13.60 -18.77 0.06
CA TRP A 169 14.68 -19.76 0.02
C TRP A 169 14.86 -20.51 1.34
N GLU A 170 14.71 -19.83 2.47
CA GLU A 170 14.95 -20.41 3.81
C GLU A 170 13.72 -21.14 4.36
N VAL A 171 12.51 -20.69 3.99
CA VAL A 171 11.26 -21.20 4.59
C VAL A 171 10.36 -21.86 3.55
N VAL A 172 9.86 -21.08 2.59
CA VAL A 172 8.75 -21.48 1.71
C VAL A 172 9.12 -22.67 0.85
N LYS A 173 10.24 -22.59 0.11
CA LYS A 173 10.68 -23.66 -0.78
C LYS A 173 10.96 -24.96 -0.01
N PRO A 174 11.79 -24.98 1.05
CA PRO A 174 12.04 -26.22 1.78
C PRO A 174 10.78 -26.77 2.48
N PHE A 175 9.85 -25.90 2.90
CA PHE A 175 8.57 -26.33 3.46
C PHE A 175 7.71 -27.06 2.41
N ILE A 176 7.51 -26.47 1.24
CA ILE A 176 6.76 -27.08 0.13
C ILE A 176 7.39 -28.41 -0.30
N GLU A 177 8.72 -28.47 -0.43
CA GLU A 177 9.44 -29.70 -0.80
C GLU A 177 9.26 -30.81 0.24
N SER A 178 9.20 -30.48 1.53
CA SER A 178 8.98 -31.43 2.61
C SER A 178 7.54 -31.97 2.66
N ARG A 179 6.58 -31.24 2.10
CA ARG A 179 5.13 -31.55 2.12
C ARG A 179 4.57 -31.77 0.72
N GLY A 180 5.26 -32.59 -0.08
CA GLY A 180 4.80 -32.96 -1.42
C GLY A 180 3.44 -33.67 -1.45
N ASP A 181 2.97 -34.20 -0.31
CA ASP A 181 1.61 -34.70 -0.10
C ASP A 181 0.56 -33.58 -0.20
N LEU A 182 0.86 -32.40 0.35
CA LEU A 182 -0.01 -31.22 0.32
C LEU A 182 0.21 -30.36 -0.92
N PHE A 183 1.44 -30.29 -1.44
CA PHE A 183 1.84 -29.46 -2.57
C PHE A 183 2.24 -30.30 -3.81
N PRO A 184 1.31 -31.05 -4.41
CA PRO A 184 1.62 -31.87 -5.57
C PRO A 184 1.84 -31.01 -6.81
N VAL A 185 2.68 -31.50 -7.73
CA VAL A 185 2.88 -30.89 -9.04
C VAL A 185 1.84 -31.46 -10.02
N PRO A 186 1.02 -30.61 -10.68
CA PRO A 186 0.10 -31.04 -11.73
C PRO A 186 0.80 -31.82 -12.85
N ARG A 187 0.13 -32.85 -13.38
CA ARG A 187 0.70 -33.71 -14.43
C ARG A 187 1.05 -32.89 -15.68
N GLY A 188 2.25 -33.12 -16.22
CA GLY A 188 2.72 -32.43 -17.43
C GLY A 188 3.21 -31.00 -17.20
N THR A 189 3.39 -30.57 -15.96
CA THR A 189 3.94 -29.25 -15.59
C THR A 189 5.16 -29.40 -14.69
N SER A 190 5.91 -28.31 -14.46
CA SER A 190 7.07 -28.31 -13.56
C SER A 190 6.74 -27.72 -12.19
N TRP A 191 7.59 -27.99 -11.19
CA TRP A 191 7.48 -27.40 -9.87
C TRP A 191 7.57 -25.87 -9.94
N GLU A 192 8.48 -25.35 -10.75
CA GLU A 192 8.75 -23.92 -10.92
C GLU A 192 7.52 -23.16 -11.46
N THR A 193 6.70 -23.81 -12.28
CA THR A 193 5.48 -23.22 -12.85
C THR A 193 4.40 -22.93 -11.77
N HIS A 194 4.50 -23.58 -10.61
CA HIS A 194 3.48 -23.50 -9.56
C HIS A 194 3.98 -22.96 -8.24
N TYR A 195 5.23 -23.22 -7.91
CA TYR A 195 5.83 -22.89 -6.63
C TYR A 195 7.14 -22.11 -6.77
N GLY A 196 7.55 -21.81 -8.01
CA GLY A 196 8.76 -21.03 -8.31
C GLY A 196 8.72 -19.62 -7.74
N LEU A 197 9.89 -19.00 -7.66
CA LEU A 197 10.08 -17.66 -7.09
C LEU A 197 9.19 -16.62 -7.79
N ASP A 198 9.05 -16.71 -9.11
CA ASP A 198 8.19 -15.81 -9.88
C ASP A 198 6.72 -15.91 -9.45
N VAL A 199 6.23 -17.13 -9.18
CA VAL A 199 4.85 -17.35 -8.70
C VAL A 199 4.71 -16.85 -7.26
N TYR A 200 5.73 -17.02 -6.43
CA TYR A 200 5.76 -16.47 -5.07
C TYR A 200 5.68 -14.94 -5.07
N HIS A 201 6.47 -14.26 -5.91
CA HIS A 201 6.39 -12.81 -6.09
C HIS A 201 5.02 -12.36 -6.64
N GLN A 202 4.41 -13.14 -7.53
CA GLN A 202 3.03 -12.89 -7.98
C GLN A 202 2.02 -12.97 -6.83
N MET A 203 2.13 -13.98 -5.95
CA MET A 203 1.23 -14.08 -4.79
C MET A 203 1.45 -12.92 -3.81
N GLY A 204 2.70 -12.53 -3.56
CA GLY A 204 3.02 -11.35 -2.74
C GLY A 204 2.41 -10.07 -3.32
N SER A 205 2.54 -9.86 -4.63
CA SER A 205 1.96 -8.69 -5.31
C SER A 205 0.43 -8.74 -5.37
N LEU A 206 -0.18 -9.93 -5.43
CA LEU A 206 -1.63 -10.08 -5.27
C LEU A 206 -2.07 -9.64 -3.88
N VAL A 207 -1.44 -10.14 -2.82
CA VAL A 207 -1.78 -9.72 -1.44
C VAL A 207 -1.62 -8.20 -1.30
N LEU A 208 -0.47 -7.67 -1.74
CA LEU A 208 -0.15 -6.25 -1.60
C LEU A 208 -1.13 -5.32 -2.34
N SER A 209 -1.65 -5.76 -3.50
CA SER A 209 -2.49 -4.92 -4.38
C SER A 209 -4.00 -5.17 -4.26
N ARG A 210 -4.42 -6.29 -3.68
CA ARG A 210 -5.83 -6.77 -3.77
C ARG A 210 -6.40 -7.36 -2.48
N SER A 211 -5.60 -7.53 -1.44
CA SER A 211 -6.13 -7.98 -0.15
C SER A 211 -6.87 -6.87 0.59
N PHE A 212 -7.72 -7.27 1.53
CA PHE A 212 -8.45 -6.40 2.43
C PHE A 212 -8.22 -6.88 3.86
N HIS A 213 -8.08 -5.93 4.79
CA HIS A 213 -8.19 -6.25 6.21
C HIS A 213 -9.67 -6.52 6.52
N VAL A 214 -9.98 -7.73 6.98
CA VAL A 214 -11.30 -8.25 7.33
C VAL A 214 -11.17 -8.90 8.71
N GLU A 215 -11.44 -8.10 9.74
CA GLU A 215 -11.33 -8.52 11.14
C GLU A 215 -12.03 -9.87 11.43
N ALA A 216 -11.49 -10.58 12.41
CA ALA A 216 -12.05 -11.78 13.00
C ALA A 216 -13.51 -11.62 13.42
N ASP A 217 -14.22 -12.74 13.51
CA ASP A 217 -15.58 -12.76 14.05
C ASP A 217 -15.61 -12.24 15.49
N PRO A 218 -16.18 -11.04 15.78
CA PRO A 218 -16.24 -10.52 17.13
C PRO A 218 -17.04 -11.45 18.06
N ARG A 219 -17.88 -12.34 17.50
CA ARG A 219 -18.62 -13.36 18.25
C ARG A 219 -17.72 -14.51 18.77
N LYS A 220 -16.50 -14.65 18.25
CA LYS A 220 -15.50 -15.62 18.74
C LYS A 220 -14.50 -15.00 19.72
N THR A 221 -14.37 -13.67 19.75
CA THR A 221 -13.42 -12.93 20.58
C THR A 221 -13.98 -12.51 21.95
N THR A 222 -15.23 -12.87 22.28
CA THR A 222 -15.89 -12.49 23.55
C THR A 222 -15.55 -13.44 24.72
N GLN A 223 -14.26 -13.52 25.05
CA GLN A 223 -13.81 -13.62 26.44
C GLN A 223 -12.69 -12.59 26.62
N ASN A 224 -13.02 -11.48 27.30
CA ASN A 224 -12.16 -10.33 27.65
C ASN A 224 -11.95 -9.27 26.56
N LYS A 225 -12.87 -8.29 26.50
CA LYS A 225 -12.57 -6.84 26.60
C LYS A 225 -13.90 -6.06 26.64
N THR A 226 -13.97 -5.12 27.57
CA THR A 226 -15.11 -4.22 27.82
C THR A 226 -15.17 -3.08 26.80
N ASP A 227 -16.40 -2.65 26.52
CA ASP A 227 -16.82 -1.74 25.45
C ASP A 227 -16.10 -0.37 25.45
N GLY A 228 -15.72 0.09 24.25
CA GLY A 228 -15.29 1.46 23.95
C GLY A 228 -15.70 1.83 22.52
N ASP A 229 -16.34 3.00 22.36
CA ASP A 229 -17.06 3.48 21.17
C ASP A 229 -16.22 3.58 19.88
N GLY A 230 -16.88 3.27 18.77
CA GLY A 230 -16.29 3.16 17.43
C GLY A 230 -15.95 4.49 16.74
N LEU A 231 -14.73 4.49 16.19
CA LEU A 231 -14.27 5.33 15.08
C LEU A 231 -13.51 4.39 14.13
N ASP A 232 -14.16 4.02 13.01
CA ASP A 232 -13.59 3.14 11.98
C ASP A 232 -12.53 3.89 11.15
N ASP A 233 -11.26 3.72 11.51
CA ASP A 233 -10.15 3.98 10.60
C ASP A 233 -10.05 2.85 9.56
N VAL A 234 -9.97 3.25 8.29
CA VAL A 234 -9.71 2.32 7.18
C VAL A 234 -8.23 2.00 7.20
N ALA A 235 -7.81 1.08 8.06
CA ALA A 235 -6.47 0.52 8.02
C ALA A 235 -6.35 -0.35 6.76
N MET A 236 -5.78 0.23 5.71
CA MET A 236 -5.36 -0.46 4.50
C MET A 236 -3.85 -0.31 4.38
N ASN A 237 -3.15 -1.30 4.94
CA ASN A 237 -1.73 -1.57 4.72
C ASN A 237 -0.83 -0.34 4.85
N SER A 238 -1.00 0.53 5.84
CA SER A 238 0.08 1.47 6.17
C SER A 238 1.25 0.61 6.61
N GLY A 239 2.34 0.59 5.84
CA GLY A 239 3.58 0.02 6.37
C GLY A 239 3.91 0.81 7.62
N SER A 240 3.96 0.11 8.76
CA SER A 240 4.55 0.53 10.04
C SER A 240 4.87 2.03 10.14
N ASP A 241 3.98 2.81 10.73
CA ASP A 241 4.32 4.10 11.34
C ASP A 241 3.61 4.16 12.69
N HIS A 242 4.40 4.51 13.71
CA HIS A 242 4.03 4.59 15.12
C HIS A 242 2.82 5.51 15.36
N ASP A 243 1.82 5.01 16.09
CA ASP A 243 0.79 5.83 16.74
C ASP A 243 0.65 5.37 18.20
N ASP A 244 1.47 5.91 19.09
CA ASP A 244 1.36 5.65 20.54
C ASP A 244 0.73 6.88 21.24
N ALA A 245 -0.56 6.76 21.55
CA ALA A 245 -1.28 7.71 22.40
C ALA A 245 -1.40 7.14 23.81
N CYS A 246 -0.55 7.64 24.69
CA CYS A 246 -0.54 7.45 26.14
C CYS A 246 -1.92 7.55 26.82
N ASP A 247 -2.25 6.57 27.67
CA ASP A 247 -2.94 6.82 28.93
C ASP A 247 -2.38 5.88 30.02
N ASP A 248 -1.86 6.51 31.08
CA ASP A 248 -1.26 5.89 32.27
C ASP A 248 -2.27 5.00 33.00
N ASN A 249 -1.84 3.82 33.46
CA ASN A 249 -1.95 3.41 34.86
C ASN A 249 -1.10 2.17 35.14
N ASP A 250 -0.19 2.32 36.10
CA ASP A 250 0.69 1.32 36.69
C ASP A 250 -0.06 0.07 37.21
N ASP A 251 0.47 -1.12 36.94
CA ASP A 251 1.00 -2.02 37.99
C ASP A 251 1.64 -3.29 37.35
N ASP A 252 2.76 -3.69 37.96
CA ASP A 252 3.71 -4.75 37.58
C ASP A 252 3.10 -6.13 37.26
N GLU A 253 3.59 -6.78 36.21
CA GLU A 253 4.17 -8.15 36.23
C GLU A 253 4.63 -8.58 34.81
N GLN A 254 5.92 -8.95 34.65
CA GLN A 254 6.14 -10.33 34.21
C GLN A 254 6.29 -10.71 32.72
N ASP A 255 7.25 -10.18 31.94
CA ASP A 255 7.84 -10.87 30.76
C ASP A 255 6.88 -11.38 29.65
N ASP A 256 6.76 -10.63 28.53
CA ASP A 256 6.41 -11.11 27.17
C ASP A 256 6.67 -9.94 26.18
N GLY A 257 7.95 -9.64 25.94
CA GLY A 257 8.36 -8.63 24.96
C GLY A 257 8.30 -9.16 23.53
N GLU A 258 7.66 -8.41 22.63
CA GLU A 258 7.55 -8.60 21.16
C GLU A 258 6.23 -9.20 20.59
N GLU A 259 5.05 -8.81 21.10
CA GLU A 259 3.76 -9.08 20.42
C GLU A 259 2.89 -7.83 20.23
N LEU A 260 3.50 -6.68 19.93
CA LEU A 260 2.77 -5.46 19.60
C LEU A 260 3.02 -5.07 18.13
N ASP A 261 1.93 -5.03 17.36
CA ASP A 261 1.77 -4.44 16.02
C ASP A 261 2.30 -5.16 14.77
N ARG A 262 2.13 -6.48 14.68
CA ARG A 262 1.94 -7.12 13.35
C ARG A 262 0.46 -7.24 13.08
N GLU A 263 -0.06 -6.57 12.03
CA GLU A 263 -1.41 -6.87 11.51
C GLU A 263 -1.58 -8.39 11.47
N ALA A 264 -2.53 -8.93 12.23
CA ALA A 264 -2.71 -10.37 12.29
C ALA A 264 -3.02 -10.85 10.86
N VAL A 265 -2.11 -11.61 10.25
CA VAL A 265 -2.26 -12.13 8.86
C VAL A 265 -3.57 -12.90 8.69
N ASP A 266 -4.10 -13.40 9.80
CA ASP A 266 -5.40 -14.03 9.94
C ASP A 266 -6.60 -13.11 9.63
N ASP A 267 -6.44 -11.80 9.72
CA ASP A 267 -7.42 -10.79 9.36
C ASP A 267 -7.23 -10.30 7.91
N ILE A 268 -6.21 -10.77 7.19
CA ILE A 268 -6.03 -10.43 5.77
C ILE A 268 -6.77 -11.44 4.89
N ALA A 269 -7.62 -10.94 3.98
CA ALA A 269 -8.37 -11.77 3.05
C ALA A 269 -8.38 -11.19 1.64
N MET A 270 -8.34 -12.06 0.64
CA MET A 270 -8.72 -11.70 -0.71
C MET A 270 -10.25 -11.68 -0.79
N VAL A 271 -10.80 -10.59 -1.34
CA VAL A 271 -12.24 -10.36 -1.45
C VAL A 271 -12.62 -10.30 -2.93
N PRO A 272 -13.00 -11.44 -3.54
CA PRO A 272 -13.35 -11.47 -4.95
C PRO A 272 -14.46 -10.46 -5.27
N LEU A 273 -14.40 -9.89 -6.48
CA LEU A 273 -15.26 -8.82 -6.99
C LEU A 273 -14.99 -7.45 -6.36
N ALA A 274 -14.65 -7.35 -5.07
CA ALA A 274 -14.23 -6.08 -4.47
C ALA A 274 -12.86 -5.64 -4.98
N ASP A 275 -11.94 -6.60 -5.14
CA ASP A 275 -10.60 -6.40 -5.68
C ASP A 275 -10.56 -6.10 -7.21
N LEU A 276 -11.67 -6.24 -7.91
CA LEU A 276 -11.78 -5.88 -9.34
C LEU A 276 -12.07 -4.39 -9.57
N LEU A 277 -12.45 -3.65 -8.54
CA LEU A 277 -12.67 -2.21 -8.67
C LEU A 277 -11.33 -1.50 -8.63
N ASN A 278 -10.99 -0.81 -9.72
CA ASN A 278 -9.86 0.11 -9.73
C ASN A 278 -10.07 1.23 -8.69
N ALA A 279 -8.99 1.85 -8.25
CA ALA A 279 -9.05 3.15 -7.62
C ALA A 279 -8.21 4.15 -8.41
N LYS A 280 -8.57 5.41 -8.22
CA LYS A 280 -7.88 6.57 -8.76
C LYS A 280 -8.22 7.75 -7.87
N THR A 281 -7.21 8.51 -7.48
CA THR A 281 -7.37 9.66 -6.57
C THR A 281 -8.44 10.63 -7.09
N GLY A 282 -9.40 10.96 -6.23
CA GLY A 282 -10.51 11.87 -6.53
C GLY A 282 -11.60 11.32 -7.45
N CYS A 283 -11.47 10.07 -7.92
CA CYS A 283 -12.48 9.42 -8.78
C CYS A 283 -13.41 8.49 -8.00
N GLU A 284 -13.16 8.25 -6.72
CA GLU A 284 -13.85 7.29 -5.86
C GLU A 284 -15.36 7.54 -5.82
N ASN A 285 -16.14 6.53 -6.20
CA ASN A 285 -17.60 6.60 -6.22
C ASN A 285 -18.28 5.39 -5.57
N ALA A 286 -17.49 4.45 -5.04
CA ALA A 286 -17.92 3.35 -4.18
C ALA A 286 -16.90 3.11 -3.06
N LYS A 287 -17.38 2.51 -1.95
CA LYS A 287 -16.55 2.08 -0.82
C LYS A 287 -17.10 0.77 -0.26
N LEU A 288 -16.19 -0.09 0.23
CA LEU A 288 -16.54 -1.29 0.97
C LEU A 288 -16.90 -0.93 2.42
N PHE A 289 -18.07 -1.36 2.88
CA PHE A 289 -18.54 -1.20 4.25
C PHE A 289 -18.45 -2.53 4.98
N TYR A 290 -17.87 -2.50 6.16
CA TYR A 290 -17.72 -3.65 7.05
C TYR A 290 -18.94 -3.69 7.97
N GLU A 291 -19.84 -4.64 7.72
CA GLU A 291 -20.95 -4.95 8.61
C GLU A 291 -20.64 -6.26 9.35
N THR A 292 -21.41 -6.59 10.38
CA THR A 292 -21.18 -7.81 11.18
C THR A 292 -21.09 -9.04 10.28
N ASP A 293 -22.10 -9.34 9.48
CA ASP A 293 -22.10 -10.57 8.66
C ASP A 293 -21.68 -10.35 7.19
N TRP A 294 -21.48 -9.11 6.76
CA TRP A 294 -21.34 -8.77 5.34
C TRP A 294 -20.26 -7.71 5.08
N LEU A 295 -19.52 -7.89 3.99
CA LEU A 295 -18.80 -6.81 3.32
C LEU A 295 -19.70 -6.26 2.21
N ARG A 296 -20.10 -4.99 2.29
CA ARG A 296 -21.01 -4.38 1.31
C ARG A 296 -20.36 -3.28 0.52
N MET A 297 -20.25 -3.45 -0.79
CA MET A 297 -19.81 -2.38 -1.67
C MET A 297 -21.00 -1.46 -1.97
N LYS A 298 -20.94 -0.20 -1.52
CA LYS A 298 -22.01 0.79 -1.72
C LYS A 298 -21.48 2.03 -2.45
N THR A 299 -22.34 2.64 -3.26
CA THR A 299 -21.99 3.90 -3.94
C THR A 299 -21.93 5.07 -2.96
N THR A 300 -20.91 5.92 -3.06
CA THR A 300 -20.72 7.12 -2.23
C THR A 300 -21.32 8.38 -2.86
N ARG A 301 -21.54 8.35 -4.18
CA ARG A 301 -22.20 9.39 -4.97
C ARG A 301 -23.08 8.78 -6.08
N LYS A 302 -23.81 9.63 -6.81
CA LYS A 302 -24.53 9.22 -8.01
C LYS A 302 -23.52 8.83 -9.10
N ILE A 303 -23.77 7.73 -9.80
CA ILE A 303 -22.93 7.22 -10.91
C ILE A 303 -23.77 7.20 -12.17
N GLU A 304 -23.27 7.76 -13.27
CA GLU A 304 -23.98 7.77 -14.55
C GLU A 304 -23.79 6.46 -15.33
N LYS A 305 -24.69 6.20 -16.29
CA LYS A 305 -24.56 5.02 -17.17
C LYS A 305 -23.25 5.10 -17.96
N GLY A 306 -22.47 4.03 -17.95
CA GLY A 306 -21.18 3.93 -18.64
C GLY A 306 -19.99 4.48 -17.85
N GLU A 307 -20.22 5.03 -16.65
CA GLU A 307 -19.13 5.47 -15.77
C GLU A 307 -18.48 4.26 -15.09
N GLN A 308 -17.15 4.29 -14.93
CA GLN A 308 -16.41 3.32 -14.14
C GLN A 308 -16.72 3.49 -12.65
N ILE A 309 -16.85 2.38 -11.95
CA ILE A 309 -17.03 2.33 -10.51
C ILE A 309 -15.65 2.16 -9.87
N TYR A 310 -15.21 3.20 -9.17
CA TYR A 310 -13.94 3.26 -8.47
C TYR A 310 -14.13 3.02 -6.98
N ASN A 311 -13.32 2.11 -6.44
CA ASN A 311 -13.13 1.98 -5.00
C ASN A 311 -12.20 3.10 -4.49
N THR A 312 -11.98 3.15 -3.18
CA THR A 312 -10.94 3.96 -2.54
C THR A 312 -9.79 3.05 -2.04
N TYR A 313 -8.54 3.48 -2.25
CA TYR A 313 -7.35 2.84 -1.67
C TYR A 313 -6.84 3.56 -0.42
N GLY A 314 -7.64 4.46 0.19
CA GLY A 314 -7.20 5.23 1.35
C GLY A 314 -6.34 6.44 1.02
N ASP A 315 -6.42 6.94 -0.23
CA ASP A 315 -5.72 8.15 -0.68
C ASP A 315 -4.17 8.14 -0.48
N PRO A 316 -3.45 7.06 -0.87
CA PRO A 316 -2.00 6.96 -0.67
C PRO A 316 -1.21 7.87 -1.64
N PRO A 317 0.04 8.24 -1.30
CA PRO A 317 0.93 8.95 -2.20
C PRO A 317 1.33 8.08 -3.41
N ASN A 318 1.80 8.71 -4.48
CA ASN A 318 2.23 8.05 -5.71
C ASN A 318 3.36 7.04 -5.50
N SER A 319 4.26 7.28 -4.55
CA SER A 319 5.30 6.33 -4.15
C SER A 319 4.67 4.99 -3.71
N ASP A 320 3.64 5.05 -2.89
CA ASP A 320 2.91 3.88 -2.40
C ASP A 320 1.97 3.29 -3.45
N LEU A 321 1.33 4.12 -4.28
CA LEU A 321 0.55 3.63 -5.42
C LEU A 321 1.44 2.76 -6.33
N LEU A 322 2.66 3.21 -6.60
CA LEU A 322 3.60 2.52 -7.47
C LEU A 322 4.10 1.23 -6.82
N ARG A 323 4.53 1.30 -5.57
CA ARG A 323 5.03 0.15 -4.82
C ARG A 323 3.96 -0.95 -4.69
N ARG A 324 2.74 -0.57 -4.30
CA ARG A 324 1.70 -1.53 -3.92
C ARG A 324 0.85 -1.98 -5.10
N TYR A 325 0.51 -1.07 -6.00
CA TYR A 325 -0.46 -1.30 -7.06
C TYR A 325 0.10 -1.15 -8.48
N GLY A 326 1.39 -0.82 -8.63
CA GLY A 326 2.06 -0.74 -9.94
C GLY A 326 1.59 0.40 -10.85
N HIS A 327 0.97 1.44 -10.29
CA HIS A 327 0.56 2.63 -11.04
C HIS A 327 0.73 3.91 -10.22
N VAL A 328 0.57 5.06 -10.87
CA VAL A 328 0.60 6.38 -10.24
C VAL A 328 -0.52 7.23 -10.83
N ASP A 329 -0.93 8.25 -10.08
CA ASP A 329 -1.83 9.29 -10.55
C ASP A 329 -1.03 10.50 -11.05
N GLU A 330 -1.42 11.05 -12.20
CA GLU A 330 -0.73 12.22 -12.78
C GLU A 330 -0.77 13.45 -11.86
N GLU A 331 -1.87 13.63 -11.13
CA GLU A 331 -2.05 14.67 -10.13
C GLU A 331 -2.56 14.02 -8.85
N ASN A 332 -1.65 13.80 -7.90
CA ASN A 332 -2.00 13.26 -6.59
C ASN A 332 -1.75 14.30 -5.50
N ARG A 333 -2.83 14.86 -4.96
CA ARG A 333 -2.76 15.84 -3.86
C ARG A 333 -2.25 15.24 -2.55
N PHE A 334 -2.25 13.92 -2.44
CA PHE A 334 -1.82 13.17 -1.26
C PHE A 334 -0.35 12.76 -1.33
N ASP A 335 0.38 13.19 -2.37
CA ASP A 335 1.82 12.95 -2.46
C ASP A 335 2.56 13.51 -1.24
N VAL A 336 3.55 12.73 -0.82
CA VAL A 336 4.45 13.03 0.28
C VAL A 336 5.89 12.81 -0.15
N VAL A 337 6.82 13.44 0.55
CA VAL A 337 8.25 13.16 0.45
C VAL A 337 8.82 12.98 1.84
N GLU A 338 9.54 11.89 2.03
CA GLU A 338 10.13 11.52 3.31
C GLU A 338 11.52 12.14 3.49
N VAL A 339 11.83 12.58 4.70
CA VAL A 339 13.11 13.11 5.14
C VAL A 339 13.59 12.28 6.33
N SER A 340 14.78 11.68 6.25
CA SER A 340 15.28 10.87 7.36
C SER A 340 15.92 11.70 8.49
N GLY A 341 15.88 11.17 9.70
CA GLY A 341 16.61 11.65 10.86
C GLY A 341 18.11 11.70 10.62
N LYS A 342 18.64 10.78 9.80
CA LYS A 342 20.03 10.81 9.34
C LYS A 342 20.34 12.06 8.51
N THR A 343 19.45 12.49 7.62
CA THR A 343 19.63 13.77 6.90
C THR A 343 19.62 14.96 7.86
N CYS A 344 18.77 14.92 8.90
CA CYS A 344 18.76 15.95 9.94
C CYS A 344 20.10 15.99 10.71
N LEU A 345 20.61 14.83 11.11
CA LEU A 345 21.90 14.67 11.78
C LEU A 345 23.05 15.23 10.94
N GLU A 346 23.13 14.88 9.66
CA GLU A 346 24.16 15.35 8.74
C GLU A 346 24.18 16.89 8.64
N VAL A 347 23.00 17.50 8.48
CA VAL A 347 22.87 18.96 8.37
C VAL A 347 23.20 19.69 9.66
N VAL A 348 22.78 19.15 10.81
CA VAL A 348 23.12 19.74 12.11
C VAL A 348 24.62 19.66 12.35
N ARG A 349 25.26 18.53 12.04
CA ARG A 349 26.71 18.37 12.14
C ARG A 349 27.45 19.43 11.32
N GLU A 350 27.06 19.62 10.05
CA GLU A 350 27.64 20.67 9.19
C GLU A 350 27.39 22.08 9.73
N HIS A 351 26.21 22.32 10.32
CA HIS A 351 25.88 23.60 10.95
C HIS A 351 26.79 23.93 12.15
N LEU A 352 26.98 22.97 13.06
CA LEU A 352 27.80 23.17 14.25
C LEU A 352 29.29 23.36 13.88
N GLN A 353 29.79 22.57 12.93
CA GLN A 353 31.16 22.72 12.41
C GLN A 353 31.41 24.12 11.82
N ALA A 354 30.46 24.65 11.04
CA ALA A 354 30.56 26.01 10.50
C ALA A 354 30.52 27.10 11.59
N GLY A 355 29.84 26.83 12.71
CA GLY A 355 29.75 27.70 13.88
C GLY A 355 30.96 27.66 14.82
N SER A 356 32.06 26.98 14.44
CA SER A 356 33.22 26.72 15.30
C SER A 356 32.93 25.88 16.56
N GLN A 357 31.74 25.26 16.63
CA GLN A 357 31.39 24.30 17.67
C GLN A 357 31.77 22.89 17.17
N HIS A 358 32.79 22.29 17.76
CA HIS A 358 33.15 20.91 17.47
C HIS A 358 32.27 19.97 18.31
N ALA A 359 31.07 19.70 17.83
CA ALA A 359 30.32 18.54 18.31
C ALA A 359 31.00 17.26 17.79
N ARG A 360 31.28 16.32 18.68
CA ARG A 360 31.79 14.99 18.28
C ARG A 360 30.66 14.24 17.57
N CYS A 361 30.97 13.58 16.45
CA CYS A 361 29.98 12.77 15.73
C CYS A 361 29.27 11.78 16.66
N GLU A 362 30.03 11.12 17.53
CA GLU A 362 29.54 10.17 18.53
C GLU A 362 28.48 10.78 19.48
N ASP A 363 28.59 12.06 19.85
CA ASP A 363 27.58 12.70 20.72
C ASP A 363 26.27 12.96 19.97
N LEU A 364 26.34 13.37 18.70
CA LEU A 364 25.14 13.62 17.91
C LEU A 364 24.42 12.31 17.53
N GLU A 365 25.17 11.24 17.26
CA GLU A 365 24.61 9.90 17.03
C GLU A 365 23.90 9.38 18.28
N ARG A 366 24.52 9.50 19.47
CA ARG A 366 23.90 9.16 20.75
C ARG A 366 22.63 9.95 21.03
N ARG A 367 22.59 11.23 20.66
CA ARG A 367 21.39 12.08 20.81
C ARG A 367 20.27 11.68 19.86
N LEU A 368 20.61 11.25 18.63
CA LEU A 368 19.63 10.69 17.70
C LEU A 368 19.06 9.40 18.28
N GLU A 369 19.90 8.47 18.72
CA GLU A 369 19.48 7.21 19.35
C GLU A 369 18.55 7.45 20.54
N TRP A 370 18.92 8.36 21.45
CA TRP A 370 18.04 8.76 22.55
C TRP A 370 16.70 9.35 22.08
N ALA A 371 16.69 10.13 20.99
CA ALA A 371 15.43 10.66 20.45
C ALA A 371 14.51 9.52 19.97
N LEU A 372 15.08 8.51 19.30
CA LEU A 372 14.32 7.33 18.86
C LEU A 372 13.80 6.52 20.05
N GLU A 373 14.62 6.31 21.08
CA GLU A 373 14.20 5.64 22.33
C GLU A 373 13.05 6.38 23.04
N MET A 374 12.98 7.71 22.88
CA MET A 374 11.93 8.55 23.44
C MET A 374 10.68 8.64 22.53
N GLY A 375 10.63 7.88 21.44
CA GLY A 375 9.50 7.84 20.51
C GLY A 375 9.45 8.99 19.52
N VAL A 376 10.59 9.64 19.21
CA VAL A 376 10.68 10.57 18.08
C VAL A 376 10.93 9.77 16.81
N ASP A 377 10.13 10.00 15.77
CA ASP A 377 10.28 9.29 14.50
C ASP A 377 11.65 9.55 13.82
N ASP A 378 12.12 8.59 13.03
CA ASP A 378 13.33 8.71 12.21
C ASP A 378 13.04 9.02 10.72
N ALA A 379 11.77 9.08 10.33
CA ALA A 379 11.30 9.40 9.00
C ALA A 379 10.20 10.47 9.07
N PHE A 380 10.41 11.61 8.42
CA PHE A 380 9.51 12.75 8.50
C PHE A 380 8.82 13.02 7.17
N GLU A 381 7.49 12.96 7.16
CA GLU A 381 6.71 13.21 5.95
C GLU A 381 6.46 14.70 5.71
N LEU A 382 6.83 15.15 4.51
CA LEU A 382 6.42 16.45 3.99
C LEU A 382 5.31 16.23 2.96
N THR A 383 4.11 16.74 3.24
CA THR A 383 2.94 16.58 2.38
C THR A 383 2.83 17.69 1.33
N THR A 384 1.91 17.60 0.36
CA THR A 384 1.63 18.71 -0.58
C THR A 384 1.13 19.98 0.14
N GLU A 385 1.23 21.14 -0.52
CA GLU A 385 0.68 22.39 0.03
C GLU A 385 -0.85 22.32 0.22
N GLN A 386 -1.55 21.61 -0.67
CA GLN A 386 -2.99 21.45 -0.59
C GLN A 386 -3.37 20.65 0.66
N GLU A 387 -2.69 19.53 0.89
CA GLU A 387 -2.98 18.66 2.02
C GLU A 387 -2.59 19.32 3.35
N ARG A 388 -1.42 20.00 3.41
CA ARG A 388 -1.05 20.81 4.59
C ARG A 388 -2.10 21.83 4.95
N LYS A 389 -2.62 22.60 3.98
CA LYS A 389 -3.65 23.62 4.24
C LYS A 389 -4.97 23.01 4.69
N LYS A 390 -5.38 21.89 4.09
CA LYS A 390 -6.64 21.21 4.38
C LYS A 390 -6.65 20.60 5.78
N LYS A 391 -5.57 19.90 6.17
CA LYS A 391 -5.42 19.27 7.50
C LYS A 391 -4.86 20.22 8.57
N GLY A 392 -4.45 21.43 8.22
CA GLY A 392 -3.86 22.38 9.16
C GLY A 392 -2.45 22.00 9.64
N LEU A 393 -1.73 21.19 8.84
CA LEU A 393 -0.41 20.69 9.19
C LEU A 393 0.65 21.79 9.18
N THR A 394 1.68 21.60 10.00
CA THR A 394 2.85 22.48 10.05
C THR A 394 3.73 22.31 8.82
N LEU A 395 4.63 23.29 8.63
CA LEU A 395 5.62 23.23 7.55
C LEU A 395 6.82 22.34 7.91
N ILE A 396 7.07 22.19 9.21
CA ILE A 396 8.09 21.33 9.80
C ILE A 396 7.29 20.35 10.65
N PRO A 397 7.35 19.03 10.38
CA PRO A 397 6.76 18.00 11.23
C PRO A 397 7.23 18.18 12.69
N GLU A 398 6.37 17.85 13.66
CA GLU A 398 6.66 18.12 15.08
C GLU A 398 7.94 17.41 15.51
N ASP A 399 8.04 16.12 15.18
CA ASP A 399 9.16 15.24 15.50
C ASP A 399 10.44 15.68 14.80
N MET A 400 10.37 16.10 13.54
CA MET A 400 11.50 16.71 12.84
C MET A 400 12.03 17.94 13.60
N GLY A 401 11.13 18.80 14.08
CA GLY A 401 11.51 19.98 14.85
C GLY A 401 12.08 19.64 16.23
N THR A 402 11.52 18.63 16.88
CA THR A 402 12.00 18.08 18.16
C THR A 402 13.39 17.49 18.00
N LEU A 403 13.62 16.66 16.99
CA LEU A 403 14.94 16.10 16.68
C LEU A 403 15.96 17.20 16.40
N LEU A 404 15.63 18.16 15.53
CA LEU A 404 16.52 19.30 15.26
C LEU A 404 16.85 20.08 16.53
N LYS A 405 15.91 20.21 17.47
CA LYS A 405 16.14 20.85 18.76
C LYS A 405 17.06 20.02 19.64
N ILE A 406 16.82 18.71 19.78
CA ILE A 406 17.67 17.77 20.55
C ILE A 406 19.12 17.84 20.08
N LEU A 407 19.32 17.79 18.77
CA LEU A 407 20.65 17.78 18.15
C LEU A 407 21.43 19.10 18.35
N THR A 408 20.75 20.22 18.63
CA THR A 408 21.41 21.52 18.88
C THR A 408 21.39 21.97 20.34
N LEU A 409 20.78 21.22 21.26
CA LEU A 409 20.77 21.58 22.67
C LEU A 409 22.18 21.68 23.26
N PRO A 410 22.44 22.66 24.14
CA PRO A 410 23.64 22.65 24.98
C PRO A 410 23.73 21.34 25.80
N SER A 411 24.94 20.84 26.02
CA SER A 411 25.15 19.55 26.71
C SER A 411 24.52 19.51 28.11
N GLU A 412 24.51 20.62 28.85
CA GLU A 412 23.88 20.69 30.17
C GLU A 412 22.35 20.54 30.12
N GLU A 413 21.70 21.16 29.12
CA GLU A 413 20.25 21.06 28.91
C GLU A 413 19.87 19.67 28.41
N MET A 414 20.70 19.06 27.56
CA MET A 414 20.52 17.69 27.11
C MET A 414 20.51 16.70 28.30
N LEU A 415 21.49 16.80 29.19
CA LEU A 415 21.57 15.97 30.39
C LEU A 415 20.37 16.18 31.34
N ASP A 416 19.80 17.39 31.37
CA ASP A 416 18.57 17.66 32.12
C ASP A 416 17.34 17.00 31.50
N CYS A 417 17.23 16.99 30.17
CA CYS A 417 16.17 16.32 29.44
C CYS A 417 16.24 14.80 29.63
N GLU A 418 17.44 14.21 29.48
CA GLU A 418 17.69 12.78 29.70
C GLU A 418 17.32 12.35 31.12
N ARG A 419 17.78 13.10 32.12
CA ARG A 419 17.49 12.79 33.54
C ARG A 419 16.00 12.85 33.86
N LYS A 420 15.26 13.71 33.17
CA LYS A 420 13.81 13.88 33.37
C LYS A 420 12.97 12.95 32.51
N GLY A 421 13.55 12.30 31.50
CA GLY A 421 12.82 11.56 30.49
C GLY A 421 11.81 12.44 29.74
N LYS A 422 12.18 13.69 29.41
CA LYS A 422 11.26 14.64 28.76
C LYS A 422 11.85 15.22 27.50
N LEU A 423 11.09 15.14 26.40
CA LEU A 423 11.45 15.73 25.12
C LEU A 423 11.44 17.27 25.21
N PRO A 424 12.41 17.96 24.58
CA PRO A 424 12.42 19.40 24.52
C PRO A 424 11.32 19.92 23.62
N THR A 425 10.64 20.99 24.04
CA THR A 425 9.67 21.68 23.21
C THR A 425 10.36 22.71 22.31
N TRP A 426 9.86 22.86 21.09
CA TRP A 426 10.29 23.90 20.17
C TRP A 426 9.09 24.76 19.75
N LYS A 427 9.35 26.01 19.35
CA LYS A 427 8.29 26.92 18.89
C LYS A 427 8.33 27.04 17.39
N ARG A 428 7.16 27.08 16.74
CA ARG A 428 7.03 27.25 15.29
C ARG A 428 7.75 28.48 14.70
N HIS A 429 8.06 29.49 15.51
CA HIS A 429 8.79 30.72 15.15
C HIS A 429 10.26 30.74 15.59
N GLN A 430 10.77 29.63 16.11
CA GLN A 430 12.17 29.52 16.49
C GLN A 430 13.04 29.55 15.23
N MET A 431 13.82 30.62 15.10
CA MET A 431 14.61 30.92 13.90
C MET A 431 15.65 29.85 13.57
N GLU A 432 16.30 29.30 14.60
CA GLU A 432 17.31 28.25 14.46
C GLU A 432 16.72 26.98 13.84
N VAL A 433 15.61 26.46 14.41
CA VAL A 433 14.91 25.27 13.90
C VAL A 433 14.41 25.49 12.47
N ARG A 434 13.84 26.67 12.17
CA ARG A 434 13.42 27.01 10.78
C ARG A 434 14.60 26.99 9.81
N THR A 435 15.73 27.55 10.23
CA THR A 435 16.94 27.63 9.40
C THR A 435 17.50 26.24 9.14
N LEU A 436 17.58 25.40 10.17
CA LEU A 436 18.03 24.01 10.04
C LEU A 436 17.08 23.19 9.19
N ALA A 437 15.77 23.25 9.44
CA ALA A 437 14.77 22.54 8.64
C ALA A 437 14.86 22.92 7.17
N LYS A 438 15.07 24.20 6.85
CA LYS A 438 15.29 24.63 5.46
C LYS A 438 16.53 23.98 4.86
N ARG A 439 17.65 23.96 5.60
CA ARG A 439 18.90 23.33 5.14
C ARG A 439 18.73 21.82 4.95
N VAL A 440 17.95 21.16 5.79
CA VAL A 440 17.57 19.74 5.62
C VAL A 440 16.80 19.53 4.33
N VAL A 441 15.75 20.32 4.08
CA VAL A 441 14.95 20.23 2.85
C VAL A 441 15.81 20.52 1.61
N ASP A 442 16.69 21.51 1.66
CA ASP A 442 17.61 21.84 0.56
C ASP A 442 18.62 20.70 0.32
N ARG A 443 19.15 20.08 1.39
CA ARG A 443 20.08 18.94 1.27
C ARG A 443 19.38 17.71 0.70
N ARG A 444 18.15 17.43 1.15
CA ARG A 444 17.30 16.33 0.65
C ARG A 444 17.01 16.46 -0.85
N MET A 445 16.79 17.69 -1.34
CA MET A 445 16.63 17.95 -2.78
C MET A 445 17.83 17.48 -3.61
N MET A 446 19.04 17.45 -3.04
CA MET A 446 20.25 17.06 -3.75
C MET A 446 20.40 15.54 -3.93
N ASP A 447 19.53 14.72 -3.32
CA ASP A 447 19.56 13.27 -3.50
C ASP A 447 19.02 12.84 -4.87
N TYR A 448 18.22 13.71 -5.51
CA TYR A 448 17.68 13.48 -6.84
C TYR A 448 18.71 13.86 -7.92
N PRO A 449 18.94 12.99 -8.93
CA PRO A 449 19.94 13.24 -9.97
C PRO A 449 19.51 14.29 -11.00
N THR A 450 18.21 14.59 -11.11
CA THR A 450 17.62 15.51 -12.08
C THR A 450 16.88 16.65 -11.39
N SER A 451 16.71 17.75 -12.11
CA SER A 451 15.85 18.87 -11.75
C SER A 451 14.37 18.61 -12.08
N ILE A 452 13.47 19.45 -11.57
CA ILE A 452 12.03 19.39 -11.91
C ILE A 452 11.81 19.68 -13.41
N GLN A 453 12.61 20.59 -13.97
CA GLN A 453 12.52 20.98 -15.38
C GLN A 453 12.96 19.84 -16.31
N GLU A 454 14.04 19.13 -15.97
CA GLU A 454 14.49 17.97 -16.73
C GLU A 454 13.46 16.84 -16.70
N ASP A 455 12.87 16.56 -15.53
CA ASP A 455 11.80 15.56 -15.42
C ASP A 455 10.56 15.94 -16.23
N GLN A 456 10.18 17.22 -16.24
CA GLN A 456 9.05 17.67 -17.07
C GLN A 456 9.35 17.46 -18.57
N GLN A 457 10.56 17.80 -19.02
CA GLN A 457 10.97 17.57 -20.41
C GLN A 457 10.99 16.08 -20.76
N GLU A 458 11.43 15.23 -19.83
CA GLU A 458 11.42 13.78 -20.01
C GLU A 458 10.00 13.24 -20.11
N LEU A 459 9.07 13.66 -19.24
CA LEU A 459 7.66 13.28 -19.33
C LEU A 459 7.04 13.69 -20.66
N ASP A 460 7.31 14.91 -21.12
CA ASP A 460 6.77 15.42 -22.39
C ASP A 460 7.30 14.61 -23.58
N SER A 461 8.59 14.24 -23.56
CA SER A 461 9.21 13.37 -24.56
C SER A 461 8.62 11.95 -24.57
N LEU A 462 8.44 11.35 -23.39
CA LEU A 462 7.83 10.03 -23.22
C LEU A 462 6.39 10.02 -23.73
N ARG A 463 5.60 11.05 -23.40
CA ARG A 463 4.22 11.21 -23.89
C ARG A 463 4.15 11.33 -25.40
N GLN A 464 5.07 12.10 -26.01
CA GLN A 464 5.15 12.21 -27.47
C GLN A 464 5.49 10.86 -28.12
N SER A 465 6.42 10.11 -27.53
CA SER A 465 6.80 8.79 -28.03
C SER A 465 5.67 7.77 -27.91
N MET A 466 4.92 7.79 -26.80
CA MET A 466 3.71 6.97 -26.64
C MET A 466 2.63 7.35 -27.66
N ALA A 467 2.36 8.64 -27.88
CA ALA A 467 1.36 9.09 -28.84
C ALA A 467 1.72 8.74 -30.30
N GLN A 468 3.02 8.74 -30.64
CA GLN A 468 3.51 8.36 -31.97
C GLN A 468 3.46 6.85 -32.22
N ALA A 469 3.48 6.04 -31.18
CA ALA A 469 3.42 4.58 -31.30
C ALA A 469 2.03 4.06 -31.74
N GLY A 470 0.98 4.89 -31.66
CA GLY A 470 -0.38 4.54 -32.06
C GLY A 470 -1.18 3.81 -30.96
N ASP A 471 -2.48 3.63 -31.22
CA ASP A 471 -3.40 2.93 -30.33
C ASP A 471 -3.31 1.42 -30.63
N CYS A 472 -2.83 0.64 -29.67
CA CYS A 472 -2.25 -0.67 -29.97
C CYS A 472 -2.95 -1.84 -29.26
N SER A 473 -3.01 -2.97 -29.95
CA SER A 473 -3.60 -4.23 -29.47
C SER A 473 -2.87 -4.80 -28.24
N HIS A 474 -3.50 -5.78 -27.58
CA HIS A 474 -3.04 -6.41 -26.33
C HIS A 474 -1.57 -6.90 -26.34
N ASP A 475 -1.03 -7.30 -27.50
CA ASP A 475 0.37 -7.74 -27.67
C ASP A 475 1.41 -6.61 -27.55
N GLN A 476 1.02 -5.34 -27.71
CA GLN A 476 1.96 -4.21 -27.64
C GLN A 476 2.08 -3.60 -26.24
N THR A 477 1.22 -4.00 -25.30
CA THR A 477 1.26 -3.58 -23.89
C THR A 477 2.61 -3.91 -23.24
N MET A 478 3.25 -5.01 -23.64
CA MET A 478 4.58 -5.43 -23.18
C MET A 478 5.71 -4.58 -23.79
N MET A 479 5.58 -4.12 -25.04
CA MET A 479 6.61 -3.29 -25.69
C MET A 479 6.69 -1.88 -25.11
N HIS A 480 5.57 -1.35 -24.60
CA HIS A 480 5.51 -0.03 -23.97
C HIS A 480 5.75 -0.05 -22.45
N GLN A 481 5.83 -1.23 -21.84
CA GLN A 481 5.96 -1.39 -20.40
C GLN A 481 7.19 -0.65 -19.82
N PRO A 482 8.41 -0.75 -20.40
CA PRO A 482 9.56 0.00 -19.87
C PRO A 482 9.37 1.51 -19.94
N MET A 483 8.73 2.00 -21.00
CA MET A 483 8.44 3.42 -21.17
C MET A 483 7.37 3.91 -20.18
N ARG A 484 6.35 3.09 -19.90
CA ARG A 484 5.35 3.38 -18.87
C ARG A 484 5.97 3.40 -17.47
N ARG A 485 6.79 2.39 -17.13
CA ARG A 485 7.54 2.34 -15.86
C ARG A 485 8.42 3.57 -15.68
N LYS A 486 9.16 3.95 -16.73
CA LYS A 486 9.94 5.19 -16.71
C LYS A 486 9.09 6.42 -16.42
N MET A 487 7.95 6.55 -17.11
CA MET A 487 7.02 7.67 -16.89
C MET A 487 6.50 7.69 -15.44
N GLN A 488 6.15 6.53 -14.87
CA GLN A 488 5.71 6.40 -13.47
C GLN A 488 6.81 6.85 -12.50
N ALA A 489 8.05 6.41 -12.71
CA ALA A 489 9.19 6.82 -11.88
C ALA A 489 9.45 8.33 -11.93
N VAL A 490 9.39 8.92 -13.13
CA VAL A 490 9.58 10.35 -13.33
C VAL A 490 8.47 11.16 -12.64
N LEU A 491 7.22 10.68 -12.67
CA LEU A 491 6.10 11.32 -11.95
C LEU A 491 6.32 11.34 -10.44
N VAL A 492 6.73 10.21 -9.84
CA VAL A 492 7.02 10.11 -8.39
C VAL A 492 8.10 11.11 -7.99
N ARG A 493 9.30 11.02 -8.58
CA ARG A 493 10.44 11.86 -8.19
C ARG A 493 10.21 13.35 -8.48
N LYS A 494 9.44 13.67 -9.53
CA LYS A 494 9.06 15.06 -9.85
C LYS A 494 8.16 15.63 -8.76
N SER A 495 7.13 14.88 -8.35
CA SER A 495 6.20 15.33 -7.31
C SER A 495 6.90 15.54 -5.96
N GLU A 496 7.75 14.58 -5.55
CA GLU A 496 8.57 14.70 -4.34
C GLU A 496 9.43 15.98 -4.36
N LYS A 497 10.10 16.27 -5.48
CA LYS A 497 10.87 17.52 -5.65
C LYS A 497 9.99 18.77 -5.60
N GLU A 498 8.79 18.76 -6.18
CA GLU A 498 7.86 19.89 -6.13
C GLU A 498 7.45 20.20 -4.68
N ILE A 499 7.21 19.18 -3.86
CA ILE A 499 6.94 19.33 -2.43
C ILE A 499 8.13 19.96 -1.71
N LEU A 500 9.34 19.41 -1.88
CA LEU A 500 10.57 19.95 -1.27
C LEU A 500 10.79 21.42 -1.64
N LEU A 501 10.63 21.76 -2.92
CA LEU A 501 10.78 23.14 -3.40
C LEU A 501 9.75 24.08 -2.77
N GLY A 502 8.50 23.64 -2.66
CA GLY A 502 7.42 24.39 -2.01
C GLY A 502 7.73 24.66 -0.54
N VAL A 503 8.17 23.64 0.20
CA VAL A 503 8.54 23.75 1.62
C VAL A 503 9.74 24.69 1.80
N SER A 504 10.80 24.52 1.01
CA SER A 504 12.00 25.36 1.10
C SER A 504 11.70 26.85 0.84
N LYS A 505 10.85 27.16 -0.16
CA LYS A 505 10.43 28.54 -0.45
C LYS A 505 9.64 29.16 0.69
N LEU A 506 8.70 28.42 1.29
CA LEU A 506 7.90 28.90 2.40
C LEU A 506 8.74 29.11 3.67
N LEU A 507 9.70 28.22 3.95
CA LEU A 507 10.65 28.39 5.04
C LEU A 507 11.52 29.63 4.80
N ALA A 508 12.06 29.81 3.58
CA ALA A 508 12.86 30.98 3.23
C ALA A 508 12.10 32.30 3.45
N HIS A 509 10.82 32.33 3.05
CA HIS A 509 9.96 33.50 3.26
C HIS A 509 9.76 33.80 4.74
N ARG A 510 9.47 32.78 5.57
CA ARG A 510 9.28 32.93 7.01
C ARG A 510 10.54 33.40 7.73
N ILE A 511 11.70 32.84 7.37
CA ILE A 511 13.03 33.25 7.87
C ILE A 511 13.31 34.72 7.55
N LYS A 512 13.03 35.17 6.31
CA LYS A 512 13.19 36.57 5.92
C LYS A 512 12.26 37.51 6.71
N ALA A 513 10.99 37.14 6.86
CA ALA A 513 10.00 37.94 7.59
C ALA A 513 10.39 38.16 9.06
N ASP A 514 10.92 37.13 9.72
CA ASP A 514 11.42 37.25 11.09
C ASP A 514 12.63 38.19 11.16
N THR A 515 13.60 38.06 10.24
CA THR A 515 14.76 38.97 10.22
C THR A 515 14.40 40.42 9.94
N SER A 516 13.37 40.70 9.14
CA SER A 516 12.91 42.06 8.87
C SER A 516 12.05 42.65 9.99
N SER A 517 11.50 41.83 10.89
CA SER A 517 10.70 42.30 12.04
C SER A 517 11.56 42.56 13.29
N THR A 518 12.85 42.17 13.25
CA THR A 518 13.81 42.32 14.36
C THR A 518 14.79 43.48 14.14
N VAL A 519 14.71 44.15 12.98
CA VAL A 519 15.43 45.39 12.62
C VAL A 519 14.46 46.55 12.68
#